data_AF-A0A2V3ZXY8-F1
#
_entry.id   AF-A0A2V3ZXY8-F1
#
_cell.length_a   1.000
_cell.length_b   1.000
_cell.length_c   1.000
_cell.angle_alpha   90.00
_cell.angle_beta   90.00
_cell.angle_gamma   90.00
#
_symmetry.space_group_name_H-M   'P 1'
#
loop_
_entity.id
_entity.type
_entity.pdbx_description
1 polymer ?
#
loop_
_entity_poly.entity_id
_entity_poly.type
_entity_poly.pdbx_seq_one_letter_code
_entity_poly.pdbx_strand_id
1 'polypeptide(L)'
;MRNILSLLCCLSFTLVIFSCDNEDGLNTDPNFRVSFSVDTLKFDTLLTGFGSTTKQFKVYNKSSKKVNLQEIYLQDANSPYRLNVNGTAEERFANVEIGANDSLFVFVEVDLAPKDTDQAVLLEDILVFNVNNNLQGIILSTWSQDVVLIEEDIVNSQNWTGKRPYLINKQVSISENTELVLEEGTTVYFGKNGGLDVHGTIKAEGSFEKPVYFGSSRLEELYKNVPGQWNGIYIHESSKSNQLSHFILEDGINGILYAGNNGELQLEYGIIRNFTENGIAITNASLHAHDLLMVNCGDECLKVEDGELNLFHSTLYNAWNFDIRTAPTIQLVNTSEYNSNMGNCIVWGVHSDEFVTDNTSGLKIENTLLKLSNSLQDEYATLFSDCIFNENPGFVSIEEKNYALSETSPCINTGKLEIGTKYPNDLLNNSRTDDSTPDMGAFEFKDNQE
;
A
#
# COMPACT_ATOMS: atom_id res chain seq x y z
N MET A 1 57.53 44.72 -43.72
CA MET A 1 56.85 43.49 -43.20
C MET A 1 57.28 43.05 -41.80
N ARG A 2 58.35 43.59 -41.17
CA ARG A 2 58.78 43.16 -39.82
C ARG A 2 58.08 43.89 -38.65
N ASN A 3 57.34 44.97 -38.92
CA ASN A 3 56.66 45.78 -37.91
C ASN A 3 55.13 45.58 -37.88
N ILE A 4 54.57 44.78 -38.80
CA ILE A 4 53.13 44.46 -38.81
C ILE A 4 52.84 43.18 -38.00
N LEU A 5 53.79 42.24 -37.97
CA LEU A 5 53.67 41.00 -37.20
C LEU A 5 53.82 41.24 -35.68
N SER A 6 54.64 42.22 -35.27
CA SER A 6 54.78 42.62 -33.87
C SER A 6 53.58 43.41 -33.34
N LEU A 7 52.88 44.16 -34.21
CA LEU A 7 51.66 44.88 -33.85
C LEU A 7 50.45 43.94 -33.73
N LEU A 8 50.35 42.91 -34.60
CA LEU A 8 49.30 41.90 -34.49
C LEU A 8 49.45 41.02 -33.24
N CYS A 9 50.69 40.70 -32.84
CA CYS A 9 50.96 39.91 -31.64
C CYS A 9 50.68 40.69 -30.34
N CYS A 10 50.85 42.02 -30.34
CA CYS A 10 50.46 42.86 -29.20
C CYS A 10 48.93 43.04 -29.12
N LEU A 11 48.24 43.13 -30.27
CA LEU A 11 46.78 43.30 -30.31
C LEU A 11 46.02 42.00 -29.98
N SER A 12 46.61 40.82 -30.25
CA SER A 12 46.02 39.53 -29.86
C SER A 12 46.30 39.13 -28.41
N PHE A 13 47.26 39.77 -27.72
CA PHE A 13 47.53 39.51 -26.31
C PHE A 13 46.74 40.43 -25.36
N THR A 14 46.17 41.53 -25.86
CA THR A 14 45.30 42.44 -25.08
C THR A 14 43.84 41.99 -24.99
N LEU A 15 43.46 40.84 -25.56
CA LEU A 15 42.07 40.34 -25.60
C LEU A 15 41.75 39.23 -24.59
N VAL A 16 42.61 38.96 -23.60
CA VAL A 16 42.44 37.81 -22.67
C VAL A 16 42.31 38.20 -21.18
N ILE A 17 42.02 39.45 -20.81
CA ILE A 17 41.89 39.79 -19.37
C ILE A 17 40.78 40.77 -18.97
N PHE A 18 39.68 40.81 -19.71
CA PHE A 18 38.40 41.20 -19.11
C PHE A 18 37.61 39.94 -18.72
N SER A 19 38.17 39.19 -17.77
CA SER A 19 37.32 38.52 -16.78
C SER A 19 36.86 39.64 -15.86
N CYS A 20 35.75 40.29 -16.20
CA CYS A 20 35.02 41.10 -15.24
C CYS A 20 34.57 40.15 -14.12
N ASP A 21 35.31 40.20 -13.03
CA ASP A 21 34.94 39.68 -11.73
C ASP A 21 33.73 40.49 -11.24
N ASN A 22 32.55 40.16 -11.78
CA ASN A 22 31.32 40.83 -11.41
C ASN A 22 30.90 40.36 -10.01
N GLU A 23 31.39 41.09 -9.03
CA GLU A 23 30.83 41.32 -7.69
C GLU A 23 30.61 40.08 -6.82
N ASP A 24 31.67 39.71 -6.07
CA ASP A 24 31.63 39.06 -4.76
C ASP A 24 30.94 39.94 -3.66
N GLY A 25 29.85 40.62 -4.01
CA GLY A 25 29.08 41.47 -3.10
C GLY A 25 27.96 40.68 -2.41
N LEU A 26 27.73 40.98 -1.13
CA LEU A 26 26.54 40.52 -0.41
C LEU A 26 25.31 41.38 -0.77
N ASN A 27 24.18 40.72 -0.98
CA ASN A 27 22.88 41.36 -1.09
C ASN A 27 22.42 41.81 0.30
N THR A 28 22.34 43.13 0.50
CA THR A 28 21.97 43.77 1.76
C THR A 28 20.61 44.48 1.70
N ASP A 29 19.82 44.25 0.64
CA ASP A 29 18.49 44.82 0.51
C ASP A 29 17.56 44.25 1.61
N PRO A 30 17.02 45.10 2.52
CA PRO A 30 16.11 44.64 3.58
C PRO A 30 14.77 44.09 3.04
N ASN A 31 14.42 44.39 1.79
CA ASN A 31 13.23 43.85 1.13
C ASN A 31 13.52 42.56 0.36
N PHE A 32 14.77 42.12 0.27
CA PHE A 32 15.10 40.85 -0.36
C PHE A 32 14.48 39.67 0.41
N ARG A 33 14.03 38.67 -0.34
CA ARG A 33 13.43 37.45 0.16
C ARG A 33 14.10 36.27 -0.55
N VAL A 34 14.41 35.24 0.21
CA VAL A 34 14.74 33.94 -0.40
C VAL A 34 13.44 33.29 -0.85
N SER A 35 13.53 32.32 -1.75
CA SER A 35 12.37 31.51 -2.10
C SER A 35 12.60 30.06 -1.72
N PHE A 36 11.54 29.36 -1.34
CA PHE A 36 11.58 27.96 -0.94
C PHE A 36 10.99 27.09 -2.05
N SER A 37 11.45 25.84 -2.18
CA SER A 37 10.81 24.87 -3.08
C SER A 37 9.45 24.39 -2.56
N VAL A 38 9.16 24.60 -1.27
CA VAL A 38 7.90 24.23 -0.60
C VAL A 38 7.50 25.33 0.37
N ASP A 39 6.21 25.47 0.63
CA ASP A 39 5.65 26.32 1.69
C ASP A 39 5.46 25.55 3.01
N THR A 40 5.13 24.26 2.91
CA THR A 40 4.99 23.32 4.02
C THR A 40 5.72 22.03 3.70
N LEU A 41 6.57 21.56 4.62
CA LEU A 41 7.17 20.23 4.58
C LEU A 41 6.37 19.29 5.47
N LYS A 42 5.52 18.47 4.84
CA LYS A 42 4.68 17.48 5.54
C LYS A 42 5.35 16.13 5.61
N PHE A 43 5.33 15.51 6.78
CA PHE A 43 5.57 14.09 6.97
C PHE A 43 4.22 13.38 7.05
N ASP A 44 4.19 12.14 6.56
CA ASP A 44 3.05 11.25 6.77
C ASP A 44 2.94 10.90 8.26
N THR A 45 1.93 10.11 8.66
CA THR A 45 1.83 9.65 10.04
C THR A 45 3.09 8.86 10.41
N LEU A 46 3.79 9.29 11.45
CA LEU A 46 4.99 8.64 11.96
C LEU A 46 4.64 7.83 13.20
N LEU A 47 5.04 6.56 13.20
CA LEU A 47 4.95 5.72 14.39
C LEU A 47 6.04 6.14 15.39
N THR A 48 5.67 6.43 16.62
CA THR A 48 6.66 6.84 17.65
C THR A 48 7.59 5.70 18.04
N GLY A 49 8.81 6.03 18.47
CA GLY A 49 9.88 5.09 18.78
C GLY A 49 10.76 4.76 17.58
N PHE A 50 10.44 5.30 16.40
CA PHE A 50 11.15 5.10 15.15
C PHE A 50 11.49 6.45 14.52
N GLY A 51 12.68 6.54 13.91
CA GLY A 51 13.07 7.74 13.16
C GLY A 51 12.30 7.85 11.84
N SER A 52 12.02 9.08 11.40
CA SER A 52 11.45 9.33 10.08
C SER A 52 12.44 9.02 8.95
N THR A 53 11.94 8.92 7.72
CA THR A 53 12.78 9.17 6.54
C THR A 53 13.24 10.63 6.51
N THR A 54 14.37 10.89 5.86
CA THR A 54 14.85 12.26 5.64
C THR A 54 14.08 12.91 4.48
N LYS A 55 13.39 14.03 4.74
CA LYS A 55 12.83 14.87 3.66
C LYS A 55 13.77 16.02 3.35
N GLN A 56 13.75 16.50 2.11
CA GLN A 56 14.60 17.61 1.67
C GLN A 56 13.81 18.67 0.93
N PHE A 57 14.27 19.91 1.04
CA PHE A 57 13.80 21.02 0.22
C PHE A 57 14.96 21.99 -0.07
N LYS A 58 14.73 22.93 -0.99
CA LYS A 58 15.73 23.92 -1.39
C LYS A 58 15.35 25.32 -0.96
N VAL A 59 16.38 26.08 -0.58
CA VAL A 59 16.30 27.53 -0.37
C VAL A 59 17.08 28.18 -1.52
N TYR A 60 16.42 29.06 -2.27
CA TYR A 60 16.97 29.69 -3.47
C TYR A 60 17.32 31.14 -3.22
N ASN A 61 18.54 31.52 -3.60
CA ASN A 61 18.94 32.89 -3.84
C ASN A 61 18.77 33.21 -5.33
N LYS A 62 17.67 33.88 -5.68
CA LYS A 62 17.40 34.32 -7.06
C LYS A 62 18.06 35.65 -7.43
N SER A 63 18.87 36.23 -6.55
CA SER A 63 19.59 37.47 -6.84
C SER A 63 20.93 37.21 -7.50
N SER A 64 21.43 38.21 -8.21
CA SER A 64 22.75 38.18 -8.85
C SER A 64 23.91 38.42 -7.89
N LYS A 65 23.65 38.48 -6.58
CA LYS A 65 24.64 38.71 -5.51
C LYS A 65 24.55 37.58 -4.49
N LYS A 66 25.61 37.32 -3.74
CA LYS A 66 25.59 36.36 -2.62
C LYS A 66 24.59 36.83 -1.57
N VAL A 67 23.97 35.92 -0.84
CA VAL A 67 23.14 36.27 0.32
C VAL A 67 23.65 35.53 1.54
N ASN A 68 23.62 36.20 2.69
CA ASN A 68 23.91 35.59 3.98
C ASN A 68 22.61 35.33 4.74
N LEU A 69 22.31 34.08 5.02
CA LEU A 69 21.30 33.70 5.99
C LEU A 69 21.90 33.93 7.37
N GLN A 70 21.48 35.02 8.04
CA GLN A 70 22.01 35.41 9.34
C GLN A 70 21.74 34.30 10.36
N GLU A 71 20.53 33.74 10.34
CA GLU A 71 20.15 32.64 11.21
C GLU A 71 19.15 31.70 10.52
N ILE A 72 19.26 30.41 10.83
CA ILE A 72 18.28 29.38 10.52
C ILE A 72 17.98 28.61 11.81
N TYR A 73 16.73 28.51 12.23
CA TYR A 73 16.36 27.85 13.48
C TYR A 73 14.89 27.42 13.51
N LEU A 74 14.59 26.44 14.37
CA LEU A 74 13.23 26.02 14.69
C LEU A 74 12.62 26.95 15.74
N GLN A 75 11.37 27.38 15.51
CA GLN A 75 10.73 28.37 16.37
C GLN A 75 10.37 27.79 17.75
N ASP A 76 9.95 26.53 17.82
CA ASP A 76 9.77 25.82 19.09
C ASP A 76 11.12 25.30 19.63
N ALA A 77 11.39 25.60 20.90
CA ALA A 77 12.57 25.11 21.59
C ALA A 77 12.51 23.60 21.89
N ASN A 78 11.32 22.99 21.87
CA ASN A 78 11.12 21.54 22.05
C ASN A 78 10.71 20.85 20.75
N SER A 79 11.13 21.41 19.63
CA SER A 79 10.82 20.88 18.31
C SER A 79 11.27 19.42 18.16
N PRO A 80 10.41 18.53 17.62
CA PRO A 80 10.81 17.15 17.32
C PRO A 80 11.64 17.03 16.03
N TYR A 81 11.82 18.14 15.30
CA TYR A 81 12.50 18.18 14.02
C TYR A 81 14.02 18.32 14.20
N ARG A 82 14.78 17.54 13.43
CA ARG A 82 16.24 17.66 13.32
C ARG A 82 16.61 18.19 11.95
N LEU A 83 17.55 19.13 11.92
CA LEU A 83 17.96 19.82 10.71
C LEU A 83 19.37 19.41 10.29
N ASN A 84 19.56 19.27 8.99
CA ASN A 84 20.87 19.34 8.37
C ASN A 84 20.84 20.36 7.23
N VAL A 85 21.65 21.41 7.36
CA VAL A 85 21.76 22.48 6.36
C VAL A 85 23.11 22.36 5.69
N ASN A 86 23.08 22.10 4.37
CA ASN A 86 24.28 22.02 3.54
C ASN A 86 25.38 21.06 4.06
N GLY A 87 24.98 19.94 4.68
CA GLY A 87 25.88 18.89 5.17
C GLY A 87 26.20 18.98 6.66
N THR A 88 25.77 20.04 7.36
CA THR A 88 26.01 20.22 8.80
C THR A 88 24.71 20.03 9.58
N ALA A 89 24.75 19.23 10.66
CA ALA A 89 23.58 18.96 11.52
C ALA A 89 23.72 19.74 12.83
N GLU A 90 22.85 20.74 13.02
CA GLU A 90 22.81 21.64 14.18
C GLU A 90 21.35 22.07 14.44
N GLU A 91 21.04 22.52 15.66
CA GLU A 91 19.72 23.07 16.01
C GLU A 91 19.53 24.51 15.49
N ARG A 92 20.64 25.24 15.33
CA ARG A 92 20.67 26.62 14.89
C ARG A 92 21.91 26.89 14.08
N PHE A 93 21.71 27.45 12.89
CA PHE A 93 22.79 27.79 11.98
C PHE A 93 22.95 29.30 11.92
N ALA A 94 24.19 29.78 11.82
CA ALA A 94 24.49 31.19 11.70
C ALA A 94 25.42 31.45 10.51
N ASN A 95 25.18 32.57 9.82
CA ASN A 95 25.98 33.03 8.70
C ASN A 95 26.15 32.00 7.57
N VAL A 96 25.03 31.42 7.11
CA VAL A 96 25.02 30.47 6.00
C VAL A 96 24.91 31.23 4.68
N GLU A 97 25.97 31.19 3.86
CA GLU A 97 25.98 31.88 2.57
C GLU A 97 25.36 31.03 1.45
N ILE A 98 24.61 31.69 0.56
CA ILE A 98 24.16 31.13 -0.73
C ILE A 98 24.73 31.97 -1.86
N GLY A 99 25.36 31.31 -2.84
CA GLY A 99 25.90 31.93 -4.05
C GLY A 99 24.85 32.70 -4.85
N ALA A 100 25.31 33.59 -5.74
CA ALA A 100 24.43 34.29 -6.67
C ALA A 100 23.74 33.28 -7.62
N ASN A 101 22.42 33.42 -7.79
CA ASN A 101 21.59 32.49 -8.57
C ASN A 101 21.73 31.01 -8.16
N ASP A 102 22.05 30.75 -6.90
CA ASP A 102 22.31 29.41 -6.37
C ASP A 102 21.25 28.99 -5.34
N SER A 103 21.37 27.75 -4.85
CA SER A 103 20.50 27.18 -3.82
C SER A 103 21.30 26.37 -2.81
N LEU A 104 20.76 26.25 -1.60
CA LEU A 104 21.21 25.25 -0.64
C LEU A 104 20.13 24.18 -0.42
N PHE A 105 20.57 23.00 0.03
CA PHE A 105 19.69 21.95 0.50
C PHE A 105 19.50 22.03 2.02
N VAL A 106 18.26 21.83 2.45
CA VAL A 106 17.91 21.58 3.84
C VAL A 106 17.29 20.19 3.92
N PHE A 107 17.83 19.37 4.80
CA PHE A 107 17.34 18.04 5.13
C PHE A 107 16.69 18.10 6.51
N VAL A 108 15.53 17.46 6.64
CA VAL A 108 14.73 17.43 7.86
C VAL A 108 14.38 15.99 8.19
N GLU A 109 14.56 15.63 9.46
CA GLU A 109 14.12 14.37 10.05
C GLU A 109 13.26 14.65 11.28
N VAL A 110 12.49 13.66 11.70
CA VAL A 110 11.69 13.69 12.94
C VAL A 110 12.08 12.51 13.80
N ASP A 111 12.23 12.74 15.10
CA ASP A 111 12.44 11.69 16.09
C ASP A 111 11.46 11.87 17.24
N LEU A 112 10.57 10.89 17.41
CA LEU A 112 9.42 10.98 18.31
C LEU A 112 9.52 9.86 19.35
N ALA A 113 9.69 10.24 20.62
CA ALA A 113 9.56 9.29 21.72
C ALA A 113 8.07 8.93 21.96
N PRO A 114 7.74 7.65 22.22
CA PRO A 114 6.38 7.23 22.57
C PRO A 114 5.87 7.92 23.83
N LYS A 115 4.57 8.24 23.88
CA LYS A 115 3.91 8.93 25.01
C LYS A 115 2.82 8.09 25.70
N ASP A 116 2.58 6.88 25.20
CA ASP A 116 1.50 5.96 25.59
C ASP A 116 0.10 6.58 25.43
N THR A 117 -0.15 7.15 24.25
CA THR A 117 -1.45 7.77 23.90
C THR A 117 -2.14 7.05 22.75
N ASP A 118 -3.45 6.86 22.86
CA ASP A 118 -4.23 6.18 21.81
C ASP A 118 -4.37 7.04 20.54
N GLN A 119 -4.63 8.34 20.72
CA GLN A 119 -4.92 9.25 19.61
C GLN A 119 -3.65 9.78 18.92
N ALA A 120 -3.71 9.87 17.59
CA ALA A 120 -2.70 10.59 16.82
C ALA A 120 -2.66 12.08 17.20
N VAL A 121 -1.46 12.64 17.23
CA VAL A 121 -1.22 14.04 17.59
C VAL A 121 -0.56 14.78 16.43
N LEU A 122 -1.16 15.89 16.00
CA LEU A 122 -0.53 16.79 15.03
C LEU A 122 0.56 17.63 15.74
N LEU A 123 1.78 17.56 15.22
CA LEU A 123 2.92 18.34 15.64
C LEU A 123 3.28 19.31 14.52
N GLU A 124 3.48 20.58 14.86
CA GLU A 124 3.86 21.63 13.92
C GLU A 124 4.94 22.53 14.50
N ASP A 125 5.82 23.01 13.62
CA ASP A 125 6.81 24.03 13.95
C ASP A 125 7.10 24.89 12.71
N ILE A 126 7.73 26.05 12.92
CA ILE A 126 8.17 26.94 11.85
C ILE A 126 9.69 26.90 11.79
N LEU A 127 10.22 26.49 10.64
CA LEU A 127 11.64 26.64 10.34
C LEU A 127 11.89 28.05 9.82
N VAL A 128 12.52 28.88 10.65
CA VAL A 128 12.73 30.31 10.42
C VAL A 128 14.07 30.55 9.73
N PHE A 129 14.07 31.45 8.74
CA PHE A 129 15.21 31.97 8.02
C PHE A 129 15.27 33.49 8.18
N ASN A 130 16.39 34.00 8.68
CA ASN A 130 16.63 35.44 8.81
C ASN A 130 17.59 35.94 7.73
N VAL A 131 17.11 36.85 6.88
CA VAL A 131 17.91 37.45 5.81
C VAL A 131 17.74 38.96 5.84
N ASN A 132 18.82 39.72 6.06
CA ASN A 132 18.78 41.18 6.15
C ASN A 132 17.72 41.70 7.17
N ASN A 133 17.62 41.04 8.32
CA ASN A 133 16.58 41.24 9.35
C ASN A 133 15.14 40.96 8.90
N ASN A 134 14.97 40.30 7.76
CA ASN A 134 13.70 39.80 7.31
C ASN A 134 13.53 38.33 7.67
N LEU A 135 12.54 38.05 8.53
CA LEU A 135 12.14 36.71 8.90
C LEU A 135 11.17 36.14 7.87
N GLN A 136 11.52 34.96 7.39
CA GLN A 136 10.70 34.10 6.54
C GLN A 136 10.70 32.70 7.15
N GLY A 137 9.72 31.86 6.83
CA GLY A 137 9.74 30.49 7.30
C GLY A 137 8.88 29.58 6.47
N ILE A 138 9.09 28.29 6.66
CA ILE A 138 8.21 27.24 6.15
C ILE A 138 7.62 26.49 7.33
N ILE A 139 6.44 25.90 7.13
CA ILE A 139 5.79 25.08 8.14
C ILE A 139 6.34 23.66 8.05
N LEU A 140 6.72 23.08 9.17
CA LEU A 140 6.97 21.65 9.33
C LEU A 140 5.75 21.05 10.02
N SER A 141 5.20 19.97 9.48
CA SER A 141 3.94 19.38 9.97
C SER A 141 3.99 17.86 9.93
N THR A 142 3.59 17.19 11.02
CA THR A 142 3.71 15.73 11.17
C THR A 142 2.64 15.19 12.12
N TRP A 143 1.99 14.09 11.74
CA TRP A 143 1.16 13.32 12.66
C TRP A 143 2.01 12.28 13.40
N SER A 144 1.91 12.26 14.72
CA SER A 144 2.55 11.29 15.61
C SER A 144 1.54 10.26 16.06
N GLN A 145 1.82 8.98 15.90
CA GLN A 145 0.96 7.87 16.36
C GLN A 145 1.75 6.89 17.21
N ASP A 146 1.32 6.68 18.46
CA ASP A 146 1.89 5.63 19.29
C ASP A 146 1.34 4.26 18.87
N VAL A 147 2.10 3.21 19.13
CA VAL A 147 1.72 1.83 18.80
C VAL A 147 1.89 0.90 19.98
N VAL A 148 1.14 -0.20 19.98
CA VAL A 148 1.39 -1.34 20.87
C VAL A 148 2.42 -2.25 20.20
N LEU A 149 3.62 -2.35 20.77
CA LEU A 149 4.64 -3.25 20.28
C LEU A 149 4.30 -4.69 20.67
N ILE A 150 4.32 -5.59 19.69
CA ILE A 150 4.18 -7.02 19.92
C ILE A 150 5.55 -7.65 19.73
N GLU A 151 6.23 -7.88 20.85
CA GLU A 151 7.60 -8.35 20.90
C GLU A 151 7.72 -9.81 21.34
N GLU A 152 6.62 -10.46 21.71
CA GLU A 152 6.62 -11.83 22.22
C GLU A 152 5.45 -12.62 21.61
N ASP A 153 5.57 -13.95 21.65
CA ASP A 153 4.51 -14.84 21.20
C ASP A 153 3.24 -14.66 22.05
N ILE A 154 2.10 -14.81 21.39
CA ILE A 154 0.77 -14.71 21.99
C ILE A 154 0.43 -16.09 22.56
N VAL A 155 0.72 -16.26 23.84
CA VAL A 155 0.56 -17.52 24.59
C VAL A 155 -0.74 -17.61 25.41
N ASN A 156 -1.49 -16.50 25.50
CA ASN A 156 -2.81 -16.45 26.13
C ASN A 156 -3.77 -15.70 25.23
N SER A 157 -5.04 -16.10 25.24
CA SER A 157 -6.06 -15.47 24.40
C SER A 157 -6.23 -14.00 24.76
N GLN A 158 -6.36 -13.17 23.74
CA GLN A 158 -6.47 -11.72 23.91
C GLN A 158 -7.25 -11.07 22.79
N ASN A 159 -7.81 -9.90 23.11
CA ASN A 159 -8.48 -9.04 22.15
C ASN A 159 -7.61 -7.83 21.85
N TRP A 160 -7.49 -7.52 20.57
CA TRP A 160 -6.88 -6.30 20.08
C TRP A 160 -7.98 -5.34 19.65
N THR A 161 -7.83 -4.07 20.03
CA THR A 161 -8.89 -3.05 19.84
C THR A 161 -8.47 -1.99 18.82
N GLY A 162 -9.41 -1.34 18.15
CA GLY A 162 -9.15 -0.25 17.20
C GLY A 162 -8.70 1.09 17.81
N LYS A 163 -8.35 1.14 19.10
CA LYS A 163 -7.94 2.39 19.77
C LYS A 163 -6.54 2.85 19.37
N ARG A 164 -5.65 1.90 19.10
CA ARG A 164 -4.24 2.15 18.83
C ARG A 164 -3.71 1.06 17.90
N PRO A 165 -2.87 1.39 16.91
CA PRO A 165 -2.27 0.37 16.06
C PRO A 165 -1.33 -0.54 16.83
N TYR A 166 -1.22 -1.78 16.36
CA TYR A 166 -0.25 -2.78 16.81
C TYR A 166 0.90 -2.84 15.82
N LEU A 167 2.13 -3.03 16.30
CA LEU A 167 3.32 -3.13 15.44
C LEU A 167 4.08 -4.43 15.70
N ILE A 168 4.31 -5.18 14.61
CA ILE A 168 5.00 -6.47 14.59
C ILE A 168 6.25 -6.36 13.70
N ASN A 169 7.44 -6.40 14.29
CA ASN A 169 8.73 -6.26 13.58
C ASN A 169 9.51 -7.58 13.42
N LYS A 170 8.89 -8.70 13.79
CA LYS A 170 9.45 -10.05 13.66
C LYS A 170 8.31 -11.04 13.45
N GLN A 171 8.64 -12.28 13.15
CA GLN A 171 7.65 -13.35 13.17
C GLN A 171 7.15 -13.59 14.61
N VAL A 172 5.83 -13.55 14.81
CA VAL A 172 5.17 -13.73 16.12
C VAL A 172 4.17 -14.88 16.02
N SER A 173 4.21 -15.78 17.00
CA SER A 173 3.33 -16.95 17.02
C SER A 173 2.08 -16.70 17.87
N ILE A 174 0.91 -17.07 17.36
CA ILE A 174 -0.29 -17.34 18.16
C ILE A 174 -0.25 -18.82 18.53
N SER A 175 -0.03 -19.11 19.80
CA SER A 175 0.18 -20.48 20.28
C SER A 175 -1.06 -21.37 20.10
N GLU A 176 -0.88 -22.68 20.08
CA GLU A 176 -2.00 -23.62 20.09
C GLU A 176 -2.95 -23.36 21.27
N ASN A 177 -4.25 -23.62 21.06
CA ASN A 177 -5.31 -23.39 22.06
C ASN A 177 -5.44 -21.94 22.52
N THR A 178 -4.84 -20.99 21.80
CA THR A 178 -4.93 -19.55 22.03
C THR A 178 -5.74 -18.91 20.91
N GLU A 179 -6.54 -17.90 21.26
CA GLU A 179 -7.33 -17.11 20.30
C GLU A 179 -6.89 -15.65 20.32
N LEU A 180 -6.59 -15.11 19.14
CA LEU A 180 -6.42 -13.68 18.93
C LEU A 180 -7.64 -13.14 18.21
N VAL A 181 -8.38 -12.25 18.86
CA VAL A 181 -9.50 -11.53 18.26
C VAL A 181 -9.07 -10.10 17.95
N LEU A 182 -9.22 -9.67 16.70
CA LEU A 182 -9.03 -8.29 16.27
C LEU A 182 -10.40 -7.66 16.11
N GLU A 183 -10.74 -6.72 17.00
CA GLU A 183 -12.02 -6.01 16.99
C GLU A 183 -12.08 -4.98 15.85
N GLU A 184 -13.28 -4.44 15.58
CA GLU A 184 -13.46 -3.45 14.51
C GLU A 184 -12.47 -2.26 14.61
N GLY A 185 -11.94 -1.85 13.47
CA GLY A 185 -10.97 -0.76 13.35
C GLY A 185 -9.57 -1.07 13.90
N THR A 186 -9.27 -2.32 14.27
CA THR A 186 -7.90 -2.71 14.62
C THR A 186 -6.96 -2.57 13.43
N THR A 187 -5.84 -1.89 13.65
CA THR A 187 -4.77 -1.73 12.67
C THR A 187 -3.54 -2.50 13.14
N VAL A 188 -3.04 -3.41 12.32
CA VAL A 188 -1.80 -4.15 12.55
C VAL A 188 -0.79 -3.77 11.47
N TYR A 189 0.25 -3.07 11.89
CA TYR A 189 1.39 -2.75 11.05
C TYR A 189 2.48 -3.81 11.20
N PHE A 190 3.09 -4.15 10.07
CA PHE A 190 4.23 -5.05 10.01
C PHE A 190 5.47 -4.29 9.54
N GLY A 191 6.56 -4.46 10.27
CA GLY A 191 7.89 -4.08 9.81
C GLY A 191 8.52 -5.14 8.93
N LYS A 192 9.72 -4.84 8.46
CA LYS A 192 10.55 -5.82 7.76
C LYS A 192 10.75 -7.06 8.64
N ASN A 193 10.56 -8.25 8.06
CA ASN A 193 10.56 -9.55 8.74
C ASN A 193 9.39 -9.79 9.72
N GLY A 194 8.42 -8.86 9.78
CA GLY A 194 7.18 -9.03 10.54
C GLY A 194 6.27 -10.06 9.87
N GLY A 195 5.55 -10.83 10.67
CA GLY A 195 4.57 -11.81 10.19
C GLY A 195 3.91 -12.53 11.36
N LEU A 196 2.87 -13.32 11.06
CA LEU A 196 2.15 -14.11 12.06
C LEU A 196 2.27 -15.61 11.75
N ASP A 197 2.62 -16.41 12.76
CA ASP A 197 2.46 -17.86 12.75
C ASP A 197 1.25 -18.25 13.60
N VAL A 198 0.18 -18.72 12.97
CA VAL A 198 -1.08 -19.05 13.62
C VAL A 198 -1.15 -20.56 13.87
N HIS A 199 -0.73 -20.98 15.05
CA HIS A 199 -0.97 -22.35 15.56
C HIS A 199 -2.31 -22.44 16.33
N GLY A 200 -2.75 -21.32 16.91
CA GLY A 200 -4.04 -21.18 17.59
C GLY A 200 -5.16 -20.79 16.64
N THR A 201 -5.87 -19.70 16.95
CA THR A 201 -6.96 -19.16 16.13
C THR A 201 -6.80 -17.66 15.98
N ILE A 202 -6.99 -17.16 14.76
CA ILE A 202 -7.10 -15.73 14.47
C ILE A 202 -8.52 -15.40 14.00
N LYS A 203 -9.10 -14.35 14.57
CA LYS A 203 -10.39 -13.80 14.19
C LYS A 203 -10.31 -12.30 13.95
N ALA A 204 -10.69 -11.83 12.78
CA ALA A 204 -10.90 -10.41 12.52
C ALA A 204 -12.39 -10.11 12.43
N GLU A 205 -12.88 -9.25 13.32
CA GLU A 205 -14.28 -8.88 13.46
C GLU A 205 -14.47 -7.41 13.04
N GLY A 206 -14.06 -7.10 11.82
CA GLY A 206 -14.24 -5.78 11.24
C GLY A 206 -15.70 -5.45 10.98
N SER A 207 -15.96 -4.18 10.65
CA SER A 207 -17.23 -3.71 10.11
C SER A 207 -16.99 -2.94 8.82
N PHE A 208 -18.04 -2.75 8.00
CA PHE A 208 -17.96 -1.95 6.77
C PHE A 208 -17.38 -0.55 7.02
N GLU A 209 -17.75 0.11 8.13
CA GLU A 209 -17.24 1.43 8.49
C GLU A 209 -15.81 1.40 9.04
N LYS A 210 -15.41 0.28 9.69
CA LYS A 210 -14.13 0.14 10.39
C LYS A 210 -13.56 -1.26 10.15
N PRO A 211 -12.99 -1.52 8.96
CA PRO A 211 -12.37 -2.79 8.68
C PRO A 211 -11.14 -3.02 9.57
N VAL A 212 -10.77 -4.28 9.77
CA VAL A 212 -9.47 -4.64 10.36
C VAL A 212 -8.40 -4.50 9.28
N TYR A 213 -7.32 -3.78 9.58
CA TYR A 213 -6.24 -3.52 8.64
C TYR A 213 -4.97 -4.30 8.98
N PHE A 214 -4.39 -4.93 7.96
CA PHE A 214 -3.08 -5.59 8.00
C PHE A 214 -2.21 -5.04 6.86
N GLY A 215 -1.08 -4.40 7.19
CA GLY A 215 -0.21 -3.83 6.16
C GLY A 215 1.12 -3.31 6.67
N SER A 216 1.87 -2.65 5.79
CA SER A 216 3.22 -2.17 6.10
C SER A 216 3.23 -1.05 7.13
N SER A 217 4.25 -1.04 7.99
CA SER A 217 4.60 0.10 8.86
C SER A 217 5.24 1.28 8.12
N ARG A 218 5.58 1.11 6.83
CA ARG A 218 6.08 2.19 5.96
C ARG A 218 4.91 2.96 5.36
N LEU A 219 4.52 4.03 6.04
CA LEU A 219 3.37 4.86 5.68
C LEU A 219 3.68 5.94 4.64
N GLU A 220 4.91 6.02 4.17
CA GLU A 220 5.32 7.04 3.20
C GLU A 220 4.77 6.73 1.80
N GLU A 221 4.37 7.77 1.06
CA GLU A 221 3.75 7.63 -0.28
C GLU A 221 4.60 6.79 -1.26
N LEU A 222 5.93 6.82 -1.14
CA LEU A 222 6.84 6.06 -2.01
C LEU A 222 6.76 4.54 -1.79
N TYR A 223 6.31 4.10 -0.61
CA TYR A 223 6.14 2.69 -0.24
C TYR A 223 4.69 2.22 -0.36
N LYS A 224 3.77 3.13 -0.65
CA LYS A 224 2.35 2.81 -0.78
C LYS A 224 2.14 1.83 -1.94
N ASN A 225 1.48 0.70 -1.67
CA ASN A 225 1.22 -0.36 -2.66
C ASN A 225 2.47 -1.09 -3.16
N VAL A 226 3.60 -0.94 -2.48
CA VAL A 226 4.81 -1.70 -2.81
C VAL A 226 4.70 -3.05 -2.09
N PRO A 227 4.67 -4.18 -2.81
CA PRO A 227 4.56 -5.50 -2.22
C PRO A 227 5.89 -5.92 -1.55
N GLY A 228 5.84 -6.94 -0.70
CA GLY A 228 7.02 -7.58 -0.11
C GLY A 228 7.61 -6.86 1.11
N GLN A 229 6.82 -6.02 1.78
CA GLN A 229 7.32 -5.23 2.93
C GLN A 229 7.34 -6.00 4.25
N TRP A 230 6.59 -7.10 4.32
CA TRP A 230 6.47 -8.00 5.47
C TRP A 230 6.16 -9.43 5.01
N ASN A 231 6.30 -10.45 5.88
CA ASN A 231 6.33 -11.85 5.46
C ASN A 231 4.96 -12.39 5.01
N GLY A 232 3.91 -12.19 5.81
CA GLY A 232 2.58 -12.75 5.59
C GLY A 232 1.98 -13.35 6.86
N ILE A 233 0.76 -13.87 6.73
CA ILE A 233 0.06 -14.65 7.77
C ILE A 233 0.17 -16.13 7.41
N TYR A 234 0.80 -16.91 8.27
CA TYR A 234 1.05 -18.34 8.09
C TYR A 234 0.20 -19.12 9.07
N ILE A 235 -0.83 -19.81 8.58
CA ILE A 235 -1.71 -20.66 9.37
C ILE A 235 -1.19 -22.09 9.30
N HIS A 236 -0.99 -22.70 10.46
CA HIS A 236 -0.39 -24.02 10.59
C HIS A 236 -1.44 -25.11 10.82
N GLU A 237 -1.03 -26.37 10.65
CA GLU A 237 -1.94 -27.53 10.66
C GLU A 237 -2.68 -27.73 11.98
N SER A 238 -2.14 -27.20 13.08
CA SER A 238 -2.76 -27.21 14.42
C SER A 238 -3.94 -26.25 14.51
N SER A 239 -3.98 -25.20 13.68
CA SER A 239 -5.08 -24.25 13.60
C SER A 239 -6.22 -24.79 12.75
N LYS A 240 -7.47 -24.62 13.21
CA LYS A 240 -8.65 -25.28 12.61
C LYS A 240 -9.81 -24.36 12.21
N SER A 241 -9.94 -23.17 12.80
CA SER A 241 -11.17 -22.38 12.69
C SER A 241 -10.87 -20.88 12.66
N ASN A 242 -10.27 -20.42 11.58
CA ASN A 242 -9.88 -19.01 11.41
C ASN A 242 -10.93 -18.26 10.60
N GLN A 243 -11.18 -17.01 10.97
CA GLN A 243 -12.21 -16.19 10.33
C GLN A 243 -11.77 -14.74 10.20
N LEU A 244 -11.84 -14.15 9.01
CA LEU A 244 -11.65 -12.72 8.83
C LEU A 244 -12.87 -12.12 8.14
N SER A 245 -13.49 -11.14 8.79
CA SER A 245 -14.63 -10.37 8.29
C SER A 245 -14.24 -8.90 8.18
N HIS A 246 -14.61 -8.26 7.07
CA HIS A 246 -14.38 -6.83 6.81
C HIS A 246 -12.93 -6.42 7.07
N PHE A 247 -12.05 -6.80 6.16
CA PHE A 247 -10.61 -6.64 6.37
C PHE A 247 -9.90 -6.12 5.12
N ILE A 248 -8.76 -5.49 5.36
CA ILE A 248 -7.80 -5.09 4.32
C ILE A 248 -6.47 -5.76 4.66
N LEU A 249 -5.92 -6.50 3.71
CA LEU A 249 -4.66 -7.24 3.82
C LEU A 249 -3.78 -6.90 2.63
N GLU A 250 -2.66 -6.21 2.85
CA GLU A 250 -1.88 -5.67 1.74
C GLU A 250 -0.36 -5.62 1.93
N ASP A 251 0.34 -5.50 0.80
CA ASP A 251 1.75 -5.09 0.68
C ASP A 251 2.78 -6.07 1.29
N GLY A 252 2.42 -7.34 1.44
CA GLY A 252 3.27 -8.42 1.99
C GLY A 252 4.02 -9.22 0.93
N ILE A 253 4.82 -10.20 1.36
CA ILE A 253 5.41 -11.22 0.48
C ILE A 253 4.30 -12.18 0.08
N ASN A 254 3.62 -12.76 1.07
CA ASN A 254 2.39 -13.54 0.94
C ASN A 254 1.27 -12.88 1.74
N GLY A 255 0.01 -13.08 1.32
CA GLY A 255 -1.14 -12.66 2.12
C GLY A 255 -1.44 -13.67 3.21
N ILE A 256 -2.09 -14.79 2.86
CA ILE A 256 -2.36 -15.90 3.77
C ILE A 256 -1.82 -17.20 3.18
N LEU A 257 -0.93 -17.87 3.91
CA LEU A 257 -0.50 -19.23 3.62
C LEU A 257 -1.09 -20.17 4.67
N TYR A 258 -1.89 -21.15 4.27
CA TYR A 258 -2.48 -22.12 5.19
C TYR A 258 -2.02 -23.54 4.84
N ALA A 259 -1.07 -24.06 5.61
CA ALA A 259 -0.74 -25.48 5.60
C ALA A 259 -1.61 -26.21 6.62
N GLY A 260 -2.77 -26.68 6.19
CA GLY A 260 -3.80 -27.27 7.03
C GLY A 260 -3.69 -28.78 7.22
N ASN A 261 -4.66 -29.30 7.99
CA ASN A 261 -4.95 -30.73 8.09
C ASN A 261 -6.45 -30.87 8.36
N ASN A 262 -7.26 -30.75 7.30
CA ASN A 262 -8.71 -30.69 7.35
C ASN A 262 -9.27 -29.56 8.22
N GLY A 263 -8.59 -28.40 8.22
CA GLY A 263 -9.09 -27.19 8.88
C GLY A 263 -9.80 -26.26 7.90
N GLU A 264 -10.37 -25.18 8.43
CA GLU A 264 -11.20 -24.24 7.69
C GLU A 264 -10.72 -22.78 7.85
N LEU A 265 -10.72 -22.05 6.74
CA LEU A 265 -10.56 -20.60 6.70
C LEU A 265 -11.82 -19.96 6.11
N GLN A 266 -12.42 -19.05 6.87
CA GLN A 266 -13.59 -18.28 6.46
C GLN A 266 -13.21 -16.82 6.19
N LEU A 267 -13.49 -16.30 5.00
CA LEU A 267 -13.17 -14.93 4.61
C LEU A 267 -14.41 -14.23 4.04
N GLU A 268 -14.74 -13.05 4.55
CA GLU A 268 -15.87 -12.28 4.06
C GLU A 268 -15.55 -10.78 4.00
N TYR A 269 -16.07 -10.10 2.99
CA TYR A 269 -15.96 -8.63 2.85
C TYR A 269 -14.51 -8.12 2.89
N GLY A 270 -13.61 -8.78 2.16
CA GLY A 270 -12.17 -8.57 2.27
C GLY A 270 -11.53 -7.93 1.04
N ILE A 271 -10.50 -7.11 1.26
CA ILE A 271 -9.58 -6.63 0.21
C ILE A 271 -8.21 -7.24 0.45
N ILE A 272 -7.68 -7.96 -0.53
CA ILE A 272 -6.37 -8.61 -0.50
C ILE A 272 -5.57 -8.14 -1.72
N ARG A 273 -4.48 -7.41 -1.50
CA ARG A 273 -3.73 -6.84 -2.65
C ARG A 273 -2.24 -6.67 -2.46
N ASN A 274 -1.54 -6.68 -3.60
CA ASN A 274 -0.11 -6.38 -3.70
C ASN A 274 0.76 -7.37 -2.90
N PHE A 275 0.92 -8.58 -3.42
CA PHE A 275 1.80 -9.60 -2.86
C PHE A 275 2.87 -10.01 -3.86
N THR A 276 4.12 -10.17 -3.42
CA THR A 276 5.19 -10.62 -4.34
C THR A 276 5.04 -12.07 -4.75
N GLU A 277 4.38 -12.88 -3.93
CA GLU A 277 4.06 -14.28 -4.18
C GLU A 277 2.53 -14.44 -4.22
N ASN A 278 1.94 -15.21 -3.30
CA ASN A 278 0.52 -15.52 -3.30
C ASN A 278 -0.33 -14.52 -2.48
N GLY A 279 -1.53 -14.22 -2.98
CA GLY A 279 -2.56 -13.57 -2.17
C GLY A 279 -3.07 -14.50 -1.09
N ILE A 280 -3.61 -15.65 -1.49
CA ILE A 280 -3.95 -16.77 -0.61
C ILE A 280 -3.40 -18.06 -1.23
N ALA A 281 -2.69 -18.86 -0.45
CA ALA A 281 -2.39 -20.24 -0.82
C ALA A 281 -2.74 -21.20 0.32
N ILE A 282 -3.50 -22.24 0.02
CA ILE A 282 -4.01 -23.20 1.00
C ILE A 282 -3.62 -24.60 0.57
N THR A 283 -3.17 -25.42 1.52
CA THR A 283 -2.85 -26.84 1.32
C THR A 283 -3.57 -27.67 2.38
N ASN A 284 -4.26 -28.76 2.02
CA ASN A 284 -4.92 -29.68 2.97
C ASN A 284 -5.93 -29.01 3.92
N ALA A 285 -6.64 -27.99 3.44
CA ALA A 285 -7.66 -27.25 4.19
C ALA A 285 -8.76 -26.72 3.25
N SER A 286 -9.87 -26.26 3.84
CA SER A 286 -11.02 -25.72 3.11
C SER A 286 -11.06 -24.20 3.19
N LEU A 287 -11.38 -23.54 2.07
CA LEU A 287 -11.65 -22.11 1.99
C LEU A 287 -13.14 -21.88 1.73
N HIS A 288 -13.78 -21.15 2.64
CA HIS A 288 -15.11 -20.60 2.42
C HIS A 288 -15.02 -19.08 2.36
N ALA A 289 -15.27 -18.51 1.19
CA ALA A 289 -15.04 -17.11 0.94
C ALA A 289 -16.19 -16.47 0.15
N HIS A 290 -16.51 -15.22 0.49
CA HIS A 290 -17.35 -14.39 -0.35
C HIS A 290 -17.01 -12.91 -0.24
N ASP A 291 -17.45 -12.11 -1.22
CA ASP A 291 -17.27 -10.66 -1.20
C ASP A 291 -15.79 -10.25 -1.08
N LEU A 292 -14.91 -10.95 -1.80
CA LEU A 292 -13.48 -10.64 -1.82
C LEU A 292 -13.08 -9.88 -3.07
N LEU A 293 -12.28 -8.84 -2.89
CA LEU A 293 -11.46 -8.25 -3.95
C LEU A 293 -10.01 -8.72 -3.77
N MET A 294 -9.52 -9.58 -4.67
CA MET A 294 -8.11 -10.03 -4.68
C MET A 294 -7.40 -9.54 -5.93
N VAL A 295 -6.34 -8.75 -5.76
CA VAL A 295 -5.66 -8.14 -6.91
C VAL A 295 -4.15 -8.12 -6.79
N ASN A 296 -3.49 -8.15 -7.94
CA ASN A 296 -2.07 -7.83 -8.08
C ASN A 296 -1.13 -8.70 -7.22
N CYS A 297 -0.96 -9.97 -7.60
CA CYS A 297 -0.08 -10.93 -6.92
C CYS A 297 0.97 -11.47 -7.92
N GLY A 298 2.22 -11.63 -7.48
CA GLY A 298 3.31 -12.11 -8.34
C GLY A 298 3.14 -13.55 -8.81
N ASP A 299 2.54 -14.39 -7.95
CA ASP A 299 2.09 -15.74 -8.28
C ASP A 299 0.54 -15.75 -8.42
N GLU A 300 -0.14 -16.77 -7.87
CA GLU A 300 -1.60 -16.82 -7.87
C GLU A 300 -2.19 -15.81 -6.87
N CYS A 301 -3.30 -15.16 -7.25
CA CYS A 301 -4.13 -14.47 -6.26
C CYS A 301 -4.76 -15.49 -5.30
N LEU A 302 -5.15 -16.65 -5.83
CA LEU A 302 -5.68 -17.76 -5.05
C LEU A 302 -5.15 -19.11 -5.55
N LYS A 303 -4.47 -19.84 -4.67
CA LYS A 303 -4.09 -21.23 -4.87
C LYS A 303 -4.73 -22.13 -3.83
N VAL A 304 -5.31 -23.24 -4.25
CA VAL A 304 -5.80 -24.30 -3.34
C VAL A 304 -5.22 -25.64 -3.79
N GLU A 305 -4.54 -26.30 -2.87
CA GLU A 305 -3.90 -27.60 -3.05
C GLU A 305 -4.48 -28.64 -2.08
N ASP A 306 -4.95 -29.77 -2.59
CA ASP A 306 -5.60 -30.83 -1.82
C ASP A 306 -6.64 -30.29 -0.82
N GLY A 307 -7.55 -29.43 -1.30
CA GLY A 307 -8.51 -28.72 -0.46
C GLY A 307 -9.83 -28.39 -1.15
N GLU A 308 -10.84 -28.05 -0.35
CA GLU A 308 -12.14 -27.61 -0.83
C GLU A 308 -12.17 -26.09 -1.00
N LEU A 309 -12.70 -25.61 -2.13
CA LEU A 309 -12.90 -24.19 -2.40
C LEU A 309 -14.39 -23.89 -2.53
N ASN A 310 -14.91 -22.98 -1.73
CA ASN A 310 -16.23 -22.38 -1.90
C ASN A 310 -16.06 -20.86 -1.98
N LEU A 311 -16.22 -20.29 -3.18
CA LEU A 311 -15.96 -18.88 -3.45
C LEU A 311 -17.12 -18.22 -4.18
N PHE A 312 -17.69 -17.17 -3.60
CA PHE A 312 -18.86 -16.50 -4.15
C PHE A 312 -18.70 -14.99 -4.22
N HIS A 313 -19.36 -14.32 -5.19
CA HIS A 313 -19.41 -12.86 -5.27
C HIS A 313 -18.04 -12.18 -5.08
N SER A 314 -17.01 -12.74 -5.72
CA SER A 314 -15.64 -12.29 -5.54
C SER A 314 -15.01 -11.89 -6.86
N THR A 315 -14.22 -10.82 -6.83
CA THR A 315 -13.48 -10.30 -7.98
C THR A 315 -11.99 -10.57 -7.77
N LEU A 316 -11.43 -11.41 -8.65
CA LEU A 316 -10.00 -11.69 -8.70
C LEU A 316 -9.45 -11.13 -10.00
N TYR A 317 -8.55 -10.15 -9.88
CA TYR A 317 -7.94 -9.49 -11.03
C TYR A 317 -6.43 -9.42 -10.89
N ASN A 318 -5.69 -10.21 -11.69
CA ASN A 318 -4.23 -10.22 -11.63
C ASN A 318 -3.55 -9.53 -12.82
N ALA A 319 -3.08 -8.31 -12.57
CA ALA A 319 -2.29 -7.51 -13.50
C ALA A 319 -0.91 -7.14 -12.93
N TRP A 320 -0.27 -8.11 -12.26
CA TRP A 320 1.09 -7.99 -11.75
C TRP A 320 2.05 -7.34 -12.74
N ASN A 321 2.76 -6.31 -12.28
CA ASN A 321 3.62 -5.47 -13.11
C ASN A 321 5.02 -5.21 -12.52
N PHE A 322 5.37 -5.81 -11.38
CA PHE A 322 6.71 -5.66 -10.77
C PHE A 322 7.75 -6.58 -11.40
N ASP A 323 7.34 -7.76 -11.89
CA ASP A 323 8.18 -8.68 -12.68
C ASP A 323 7.30 -9.53 -13.62
N ILE A 324 7.89 -10.51 -14.32
CA ILE A 324 7.17 -11.45 -15.18
C ILE A 324 6.37 -12.44 -14.32
N ARG A 325 5.03 -12.38 -14.42
CA ARG A 325 4.13 -13.41 -13.88
C ARG A 325 4.03 -14.60 -14.83
N THR A 326 3.99 -15.80 -14.25
CA THR A 326 3.79 -17.08 -14.97
C THR A 326 2.57 -17.88 -14.47
N ALA A 327 2.19 -17.68 -13.21
CA ALA A 327 1.03 -18.32 -12.59
C ALA A 327 -0.30 -17.74 -13.12
N PRO A 328 -1.39 -18.52 -13.17
CA PRO A 328 -2.74 -17.99 -13.43
C PRO A 328 -3.24 -17.15 -12.23
N THR A 329 -4.39 -16.48 -12.36
CA THR A 329 -5.01 -15.78 -11.22
C THR A 329 -5.49 -16.76 -10.15
N ILE A 330 -6.11 -17.86 -10.58
CA ILE A 330 -6.56 -18.97 -9.71
C ILE A 330 -5.93 -20.29 -10.19
N GLN A 331 -5.38 -21.05 -9.25
CA GLN A 331 -4.94 -22.42 -9.49
C GLN A 331 -5.53 -23.39 -8.46
N LEU A 332 -6.12 -24.49 -8.94
CA LEU A 332 -6.56 -25.60 -8.09
C LEU A 332 -5.75 -26.87 -8.42
N VAL A 333 -5.09 -27.44 -7.41
CA VAL A 333 -4.21 -28.62 -7.55
C VAL A 333 -4.69 -29.70 -6.59
N ASN A 334 -5.44 -30.69 -7.07
CA ASN A 334 -6.12 -31.66 -6.22
C ASN A 334 -5.84 -33.10 -6.65
N THR A 335 -5.17 -33.85 -5.76
CA THR A 335 -4.93 -35.29 -5.96
C THR A 335 -6.17 -36.16 -5.67
N SER A 336 -7.14 -35.60 -4.94
CA SER A 336 -8.41 -36.24 -4.54
C SER A 336 -9.61 -35.41 -5.01
N GLU A 337 -10.81 -35.99 -4.97
CA GLU A 337 -12.06 -35.26 -5.26
C GLU A 337 -12.48 -34.40 -4.06
N TYR A 338 -12.76 -33.12 -4.32
CA TYR A 338 -13.31 -32.15 -3.36
C TYR A 338 -14.55 -31.48 -3.94
N ASN A 339 -15.55 -31.19 -3.10
CA ASN A 339 -16.81 -30.57 -3.53
C ASN A 339 -16.65 -29.05 -3.62
N SER A 340 -15.87 -28.59 -4.59
CA SER A 340 -15.56 -27.17 -4.76
C SER A 340 -16.60 -26.44 -5.62
N ASN A 341 -16.96 -25.22 -5.22
CA ASN A 341 -17.95 -24.40 -5.90
C ASN A 341 -17.44 -22.96 -6.06
N MET A 342 -17.57 -22.42 -7.28
CA MET A 342 -17.40 -20.99 -7.55
C MET A 342 -18.67 -20.43 -8.17
N GLY A 343 -19.13 -19.28 -7.71
CA GLY A 343 -20.37 -18.70 -8.23
C GLY A 343 -20.47 -17.19 -8.12
N ASN A 344 -21.01 -16.54 -9.15
CA ASN A 344 -21.12 -15.07 -9.22
C ASN A 344 -19.76 -14.38 -9.08
N CYS A 345 -18.69 -14.95 -9.64
CA CYS A 345 -17.35 -14.39 -9.52
C CYS A 345 -16.89 -13.69 -10.81
N ILE A 346 -15.84 -12.88 -10.69
CA ILE A 346 -15.06 -12.36 -11.81
C ILE A 346 -13.63 -12.86 -11.64
N VAL A 347 -13.11 -13.61 -12.63
CA VAL A 347 -11.73 -14.11 -12.66
C VAL A 347 -11.05 -13.63 -13.94
N TRP A 348 -10.15 -12.67 -13.79
CA TRP A 348 -9.60 -11.95 -14.93
C TRP A 348 -8.15 -11.51 -14.71
N GLY A 349 -7.46 -11.15 -15.79
CA GLY A 349 -6.07 -10.72 -15.72
C GLY A 349 -5.42 -10.57 -17.09
N VAL A 350 -4.10 -10.58 -17.13
CA VAL A 350 -3.30 -10.33 -18.34
C VAL A 350 -3.02 -11.58 -19.18
N HIS A 351 -3.06 -12.79 -18.62
CA HIS A 351 -2.82 -14.04 -19.34
C HIS A 351 -4.06 -14.51 -20.13
N SER A 352 -3.88 -15.52 -21.00
CA SER A 352 -4.98 -16.15 -21.74
C SER A 352 -5.83 -17.07 -20.86
N ASP A 353 -5.21 -17.65 -19.84
CA ASP A 353 -5.79 -18.64 -18.95
C ASP A 353 -5.56 -18.17 -17.51
N GLU A 354 -6.59 -17.58 -16.91
CA GLU A 354 -6.52 -17.04 -15.55
C GLU A 354 -7.11 -18.00 -14.50
N PHE A 355 -7.64 -19.12 -14.95
CA PHE A 355 -8.09 -20.23 -14.12
C PHE A 355 -7.50 -21.54 -14.66
N VAL A 356 -6.85 -22.30 -13.79
CA VAL A 356 -6.27 -23.61 -14.16
C VAL A 356 -6.57 -24.62 -13.06
N THR A 357 -6.92 -25.85 -13.45
CA THR A 357 -7.04 -26.97 -12.52
C THR A 357 -6.51 -28.28 -13.13
N ASP A 358 -5.94 -29.15 -12.29
CA ASP A 358 -5.53 -30.51 -12.67
C ASP A 358 -6.61 -31.57 -12.42
N ASN A 359 -7.70 -31.21 -11.73
CA ASN A 359 -8.77 -32.13 -11.36
C ASN A 359 -10.14 -31.45 -11.40
N THR A 360 -10.98 -31.95 -12.30
CA THR A 360 -12.33 -31.42 -12.55
C THR A 360 -13.42 -32.12 -11.72
N SER A 361 -13.11 -33.20 -11.01
CA SER A 361 -14.11 -33.96 -10.24
C SER A 361 -14.60 -33.15 -9.04
N GLY A 362 -15.92 -33.08 -8.86
CA GLY A 362 -16.54 -32.37 -7.73
C GLY A 362 -16.55 -30.85 -7.85
N LEU A 363 -15.85 -30.26 -8.83
CA LEU A 363 -15.79 -28.82 -9.07
C LEU A 363 -16.98 -28.32 -9.90
N LYS A 364 -17.59 -27.21 -9.48
CA LYS A 364 -18.65 -26.51 -10.22
C LYS A 364 -18.36 -25.02 -10.28
N ILE A 365 -18.56 -24.42 -11.44
CA ILE A 365 -18.37 -22.99 -11.67
C ILE A 365 -19.63 -22.47 -12.36
N GLU A 366 -20.38 -21.61 -11.68
CA GLU A 366 -21.64 -21.08 -12.19
C GLU A 366 -21.67 -19.56 -12.23
N ASN A 367 -22.34 -18.97 -13.23
CA ASN A 367 -22.56 -17.53 -13.34
C ASN A 367 -21.29 -16.72 -13.04
N THR A 368 -20.18 -17.08 -13.69
CA THR A 368 -18.87 -16.48 -13.44
C THR A 368 -18.29 -15.95 -14.74
N LEU A 369 -17.67 -14.77 -14.69
CA LEU A 369 -16.87 -14.24 -15.79
C LEU A 369 -15.45 -14.78 -15.70
N LEU A 370 -14.94 -15.45 -16.74
CA LEU A 370 -13.58 -16.00 -16.78
C LEU A 370 -12.80 -15.57 -18.01
N LYS A 371 -11.51 -15.26 -17.82
CA LYS A 371 -10.53 -15.23 -18.91
C LYS A 371 -9.91 -16.61 -19.08
N LEU A 372 -10.23 -17.28 -20.18
CA LEU A 372 -9.84 -18.67 -20.43
C LEU A 372 -9.73 -18.94 -21.92
N SER A 373 -8.67 -19.61 -22.37
CA SER A 373 -8.52 -19.99 -23.78
C SER A 373 -9.62 -20.97 -24.21
N ASN A 374 -9.95 -20.97 -25.51
CA ASN A 374 -10.95 -21.90 -26.05
C ASN A 374 -10.59 -23.37 -25.78
N SER A 375 -9.29 -23.71 -25.72
CA SER A 375 -8.83 -25.07 -25.42
C SER A 375 -9.26 -25.50 -24.01
N LEU A 376 -9.04 -24.65 -23.00
CA LEU A 376 -9.43 -24.98 -21.63
C LEU A 376 -10.95 -24.85 -21.42
N GLN A 377 -11.63 -23.97 -22.15
CA GLN A 377 -13.10 -23.96 -22.17
C GLN A 377 -13.67 -25.30 -22.65
N ASP A 378 -13.12 -25.87 -23.72
CA ASP A 378 -13.54 -27.18 -24.24
C ASP A 378 -13.19 -28.32 -23.26
N GLU A 379 -11.99 -28.29 -22.68
CA GLU A 379 -11.52 -29.30 -21.71
C GLU A 379 -12.35 -29.29 -20.42
N TYR A 380 -12.71 -28.10 -19.92
CA TYR A 380 -13.43 -27.90 -18.68
C TYR A 380 -14.94 -27.72 -18.88
N ALA A 381 -15.47 -27.97 -20.07
CA ALA A 381 -16.85 -27.64 -20.44
C ALA A 381 -17.91 -28.12 -19.44
N THR A 382 -17.69 -29.28 -18.81
CA THR A 382 -18.62 -29.87 -17.82
C THR A 382 -18.67 -29.13 -16.48
N LEU A 383 -17.68 -28.29 -16.17
CA LEU A 383 -17.62 -27.51 -14.94
C LEU A 383 -18.58 -26.31 -14.96
N PHE A 384 -18.86 -25.79 -16.15
CA PHE A 384 -19.43 -24.46 -16.33
C PHE A 384 -20.95 -24.48 -16.51
N SER A 385 -21.64 -23.57 -15.81
CA SER A 385 -23.05 -23.23 -16.05
C SER A 385 -23.19 -21.72 -16.14
N ASP A 386 -23.75 -21.21 -17.24
CA ASP A 386 -24.06 -19.78 -17.41
C ASP A 386 -22.86 -18.83 -17.19
N CYS A 387 -21.65 -19.31 -17.49
CA CYS A 387 -20.42 -18.52 -17.42
C CYS A 387 -20.26 -17.63 -18.66
N ILE A 388 -19.59 -16.50 -18.48
CA ILE A 388 -19.21 -15.57 -19.54
C ILE A 388 -17.70 -15.70 -19.74
N PHE A 389 -17.25 -15.87 -20.99
CA PHE A 389 -15.82 -16.05 -21.30
C PHE A 389 -15.28 -14.91 -22.12
N ASN A 390 -14.07 -14.49 -21.79
CA ASN A 390 -13.24 -13.60 -22.61
C ASN A 390 -13.85 -12.21 -22.94
N GLU A 391 -14.89 -11.79 -22.20
CA GLU A 391 -15.40 -10.41 -22.22
C GLU A 391 -14.71 -9.54 -21.17
N ASN A 392 -14.43 -8.27 -21.52
CA ASN A 392 -13.84 -7.33 -20.58
C ASN A 392 -14.78 -7.13 -19.37
N PRO A 393 -14.31 -7.29 -18.11
CA PRO A 393 -15.13 -7.08 -16.92
C PRO A 393 -15.76 -5.69 -16.84
N GLY A 394 -15.19 -4.69 -17.51
CA GLY A 394 -15.74 -3.34 -17.58
C GLY A 394 -15.62 -2.59 -16.26
N PHE A 395 -14.48 -2.71 -15.55
CA PHE A 395 -14.21 -1.93 -14.33
C PHE A 395 -14.12 -0.42 -14.60
N VAL A 396 -14.53 0.41 -13.62
CA VAL A 396 -14.51 1.87 -13.72
C VAL A 396 -13.12 2.42 -14.02
N SER A 397 -12.11 2.07 -13.23
CA SER A 397 -10.73 2.55 -13.44
C SER A 397 -9.70 1.65 -12.75
N ILE A 398 -9.07 0.77 -13.52
CA ILE A 398 -8.00 -0.11 -13.01
C ILE A 398 -6.78 0.72 -12.55
N GLU A 399 -6.46 1.81 -13.25
CA GLU A 399 -5.33 2.69 -12.93
C GLU A 399 -5.51 3.36 -11.55
N GLU A 400 -6.74 3.74 -11.23
CA GLU A 400 -7.11 4.32 -9.93
C GLU A 400 -7.49 3.26 -8.90
N LYS A 401 -7.38 1.97 -9.24
CA LYS A 401 -7.73 0.82 -8.39
C LYS A 401 -9.21 0.78 -8.01
N ASN A 402 -10.06 1.35 -8.86
CA ASN A 402 -11.50 1.25 -8.77
C ASN A 402 -12.00 0.08 -9.62
N TYR A 403 -12.28 -1.04 -8.94
CA TYR A 403 -12.76 -2.29 -9.53
C TYR A 403 -14.29 -2.42 -9.48
N ALA A 404 -15.02 -1.35 -9.16
CA ALA A 404 -16.47 -1.32 -9.35
C ALA A 404 -16.82 -1.47 -10.84
N LEU A 405 -18.03 -1.96 -11.12
CA LEU A 405 -18.50 -2.15 -12.49
C LEU A 405 -18.87 -0.80 -13.12
N SER A 406 -18.52 -0.61 -14.39
CA SER A 406 -19.05 0.49 -15.21
C SER A 406 -20.35 0.08 -15.88
N GLU A 407 -21.11 1.06 -16.39
CA GLU A 407 -22.39 0.86 -17.09
C GLU A 407 -22.32 -0.09 -18.30
N THR A 408 -21.13 -0.35 -18.83
CA THR A 408 -20.90 -1.23 -19.99
C THR A 408 -20.52 -2.65 -19.60
N SER A 409 -20.44 -2.95 -18.31
CA SER A 409 -19.97 -4.24 -17.83
C SER A 409 -20.93 -5.38 -18.24
N PRO A 410 -20.41 -6.51 -18.75
CA PRO A 410 -21.22 -7.71 -19.01
C PRO A 410 -21.64 -8.43 -17.72
N CYS A 411 -21.09 -8.02 -16.57
CA CYS A 411 -21.35 -8.63 -15.27
C CYS A 411 -22.62 -8.11 -14.60
N ILE A 412 -23.22 -7.04 -15.15
CA ILE A 412 -24.42 -6.42 -14.60
C ILE A 412 -25.64 -7.33 -14.84
N ASN A 413 -26.38 -7.64 -13.77
CA ASN A 413 -27.61 -8.42 -13.73
C ASN A 413 -27.47 -9.83 -14.32
N THR A 414 -26.26 -10.40 -14.35
CA THR A 414 -25.99 -11.74 -14.91
C THR A 414 -25.64 -12.79 -13.84
N GLY A 415 -25.59 -12.41 -12.57
CA GLY A 415 -25.40 -13.31 -11.44
C GLY A 415 -26.64 -14.16 -11.14
N LYS A 416 -26.39 -15.28 -10.46
CA LYS A 416 -27.39 -16.22 -9.97
C LYS A 416 -28.08 -15.69 -8.73
N LEU A 417 -29.41 -15.58 -8.79
CA LEU A 417 -30.22 -15.01 -7.71
C LEU A 417 -30.16 -15.81 -6.40
N GLU A 418 -30.05 -17.15 -6.45
CA GLU A 418 -29.95 -17.95 -5.22
C GLU A 418 -28.67 -17.65 -4.43
N ILE A 419 -27.56 -17.37 -5.13
CA ILE A 419 -26.29 -16.98 -4.51
C ILE A 419 -26.42 -15.57 -3.94
N GLY A 420 -26.97 -14.61 -4.71
CA GLY A 420 -27.21 -13.25 -4.22
C GLY A 420 -28.13 -13.21 -2.99
N THR A 421 -29.14 -14.08 -2.92
CA THR A 421 -30.02 -14.19 -1.74
C THR A 421 -29.27 -14.71 -0.51
N LYS A 422 -28.25 -15.56 -0.70
CA LYS A 422 -27.40 -16.08 0.38
C LYS A 422 -26.39 -15.04 0.86
N TYR A 423 -25.91 -14.18 -0.04
CA TYR A 423 -24.92 -13.12 0.20
C TYR A 423 -25.47 -11.75 -0.25
N PRO A 424 -26.44 -11.19 0.50
CA PRO A 424 -27.32 -10.13 0.00
C PRO A 424 -26.68 -8.75 -0.14
N ASN A 425 -25.51 -8.52 0.45
CA ASN A 425 -24.81 -7.25 0.38
C ASN A 425 -23.43 -7.42 -0.24
N ASP A 426 -23.02 -6.47 -1.07
CA ASP A 426 -21.70 -6.41 -1.69
C ASP A 426 -20.60 -5.87 -0.75
N LEU A 427 -19.37 -5.79 -1.25
CA LEU A 427 -18.22 -5.26 -0.52
C LEU A 427 -18.37 -3.78 -0.09
N LEU A 428 -19.24 -3.03 -0.76
CA LEU A 428 -19.59 -1.65 -0.44
C LEU A 428 -20.90 -1.52 0.34
N ASN A 429 -21.42 -2.65 0.86
CA ASN A 429 -22.67 -2.76 1.59
C ASN A 429 -23.92 -2.32 0.78
N ASN A 430 -23.88 -2.43 -0.54
CA ASN A 430 -25.04 -2.29 -1.42
C ASN A 430 -25.83 -3.60 -1.47
N SER A 431 -27.16 -3.51 -1.43
CA SER A 431 -28.04 -4.67 -1.63
C SER A 431 -27.96 -5.19 -3.08
N ARG A 432 -27.85 -6.52 -3.18
CA ARG A 432 -27.92 -7.35 -4.40
C ARG A 432 -29.31 -7.94 -4.67
N THR A 433 -30.27 -7.58 -3.83
CA THR A 433 -31.63 -8.12 -3.87
C THR A 433 -32.67 -7.03 -4.15
N ASP A 434 -32.20 -5.81 -4.42
CA ASP A 434 -33.03 -4.65 -4.72
C ASP A 434 -33.40 -4.56 -6.22
N ASP A 435 -32.64 -5.19 -7.10
CA ASP A 435 -32.94 -5.34 -8.52
C ASP A 435 -33.34 -6.79 -8.88
N SER A 436 -33.44 -7.10 -10.19
CA SER A 436 -33.99 -8.39 -10.64
C SER A 436 -33.04 -9.57 -10.45
N THR A 437 -31.75 -9.34 -10.63
CA THR A 437 -30.70 -10.36 -10.57
C THR A 437 -29.40 -9.69 -10.11
N PRO A 438 -28.64 -10.33 -9.20
CA PRO A 438 -27.42 -9.73 -8.68
C PRO A 438 -26.35 -9.61 -9.76
N ASP A 439 -25.36 -8.75 -9.54
CA ASP A 439 -24.19 -8.68 -10.43
C ASP A 439 -23.15 -9.77 -10.11
N MET A 440 -22.35 -10.14 -11.11
CA MET A 440 -21.16 -10.97 -10.85
C MET A 440 -20.04 -10.12 -10.23
N GLY A 441 -19.28 -10.71 -9.31
CA GLY A 441 -18.14 -10.09 -8.65
C GLY A 441 -18.47 -9.51 -7.27
N ALA A 442 -17.49 -8.78 -6.72
CA ALA A 442 -17.52 -8.22 -5.37
C ALA A 442 -18.33 -6.92 -5.23
N PHE A 443 -18.76 -6.32 -6.33
CA PHE A 443 -19.43 -5.03 -6.35
C PHE A 443 -20.73 -5.11 -7.13
N GLU A 444 -21.78 -4.55 -6.55
CA GLU A 444 -23.05 -4.28 -7.21
C GLU A 444 -22.96 -2.93 -7.93
N PHE A 445 -23.35 -2.90 -9.19
CA PHE A 445 -23.47 -1.69 -9.97
C PHE A 445 -24.59 -0.81 -9.43
N LYS A 446 -24.30 0.48 -9.32
CA LYS A 446 -25.29 1.53 -9.04
C LYS A 446 -25.10 2.65 -10.06
N ASP A 447 -26.19 3.05 -10.72
CA ASP A 447 -26.24 4.07 -11.78
C ASP A 447 -25.70 5.47 -11.38
N ASN A 448 -25.20 5.69 -10.16
CA ASN A 448 -24.77 7.01 -9.64
C ASN A 448 -23.51 6.95 -8.77
N GLN A 449 -22.42 6.32 -9.23
CA GLN A 449 -21.10 6.53 -8.62
C GLN A 449 -20.29 7.52 -9.48
N GLU A 450 -20.47 8.82 -9.21
CA GLU A 450 -19.49 9.87 -9.54
C GLU A 450 -18.40 9.95 -8.45
#